data_AF-A0A8H6ZQU3-F1
#
_entry.id   AF-A0A8H6ZQU3-F1
#
_cell.length_a   1.000
_cell.length_b   1.000
_cell.length_c   1.000
_cell.angle_alpha   90.00
_cell.angle_beta   90.00
_cell.angle_gamma   90.00
#
_symmetry.space_group_name_H-M   'P 1'
#
loop_
_entity.id
_entity.type
_entity.pdbx_description
1 polymer ?
#
loop_
_entity_poly.entity_id
_entity_poly.type
_entity_poly.pdbx_seq_one_letter_code
_entity_poly.pdbx_strand_id
1 'polypeptide(L)'
;MSTYLYELPTTGAISFADFCSDQSSNKSYGSFISESTQVRANLRAVLKESKRTDDNEKDYLRVVKVLDEYLPLLRGIMASVAHDEIGLKSEPVFSWRATLSASLFHASSRHSLPSLHAEYAYALLTYAFALSNLARSTVKALGTYEHDRAISDSERRAKDEKLNFAVTLLLKASGIFQYVSETALLEWDNSRDGGTAGLNKPPDLSREVNNALAKMSLADAQSLAIRKLLSKSAYDSNIAPGPPLPKSHPSPVLLAKIHLECASLYSSALSLAKTSAPSKGKDTGDGDVRTDLRRYLSDETSFHNALARKWLGIDAGENGKGDKGGEAVGFLAWAKKDLEELKDGGKGMGIGKEKEQKERRKEKVADELQTVTVFWKHYEKVNNSLAYQGIPPQTDLQARIPAGRLALPAKPFNPPLPIFGPGSVEYARQKAEELELPDDSPASTLTSPPEAAGKSYAGAGSYF
;
A
#
# COMPACT_ATOMS: atom_id res chain seq x y z
N MET A 1 6.98 2.75 15.03
CA MET A 1 6.51 3.39 13.77
C MET A 1 5.02 3.20 13.60
N SER A 2 4.29 4.19 13.05
CA SER A 2 2.84 4.08 12.82
C SER A 2 2.51 4.48 11.39
N THR A 3 1.99 3.55 10.58
CA THR A 3 1.53 3.77 9.19
C THR A 3 0.19 4.52 9.15
N TYR A 4 -0.30 4.96 8.00
CA TYR A 4 -1.63 5.61 7.94
C TYR A 4 -2.77 4.63 8.32
N LEU A 5 -3.83 5.13 8.97
CA LEU A 5 -5.04 4.35 9.29
C LEU A 5 -6.17 4.77 8.36
N TYR A 6 -6.64 3.85 7.53
CA TYR A 6 -7.73 4.11 6.60
C TYR A 6 -9.09 3.89 7.25
N GLU A 7 -10.04 4.78 6.97
CA GLU A 7 -11.47 4.50 7.19
C GLU A 7 -11.94 3.52 6.12
N LEU A 8 -12.53 2.39 6.51
CA LEU A 8 -13.08 1.44 5.54
C LEU A 8 -14.42 1.97 5.01
N PRO A 9 -14.63 2.00 3.68
CA PRO A 9 -15.89 2.44 3.10
C PRO A 9 -17.01 1.45 3.45
N THR A 10 -18.26 1.93 3.40
CA THR A 10 -19.45 1.06 3.57
C THR A 10 -20.28 1.09 2.31
N THR A 11 -20.97 -0.02 2.05
CA THR A 11 -21.74 -0.22 0.81
C THR A 11 -23.24 -0.45 1.05
N GLY A 12 -24.05 -0.16 0.03
CA GLY A 12 -25.49 -0.45 -0.05
C GLY A 12 -25.78 -1.94 -0.23
N ALA A 13 -27.03 -2.34 0.03
CA ALA A 13 -27.49 -3.70 -0.28
C ALA A 13 -27.77 -3.79 -1.78
N ILE A 14 -27.38 -4.90 -2.39
CA ILE A 14 -27.57 -5.22 -3.82
C ILE A 14 -27.80 -6.72 -3.94
N SER A 15 -28.66 -7.11 -4.87
CA SER A 15 -28.81 -8.48 -5.35
C SER A 15 -28.48 -8.52 -6.84
N PHE A 16 -27.50 -9.34 -7.23
CA PHE A 16 -27.12 -9.47 -8.63
C PHE A 16 -28.25 -10.13 -9.45
N ALA A 17 -29.08 -10.97 -8.84
CA ALA A 17 -30.21 -11.60 -9.52
C ALA A 17 -31.28 -10.58 -10.00
N ASP A 18 -31.31 -9.40 -9.40
CA ASP A 18 -32.29 -8.36 -9.73
C ASP A 18 -32.02 -7.74 -11.11
N PHE A 19 -30.75 -7.68 -11.53
CA PHE A 19 -30.35 -7.06 -12.80
C PHE A 19 -29.59 -8.02 -13.74
N CYS A 20 -28.97 -9.08 -13.25
CA CYS A 20 -28.35 -10.10 -14.10
C CYS A 20 -29.39 -11.11 -14.60
N SER A 21 -29.24 -11.53 -15.85
CA SER A 21 -29.94 -12.65 -16.46
C SER A 21 -28.92 -13.62 -17.01
N ASP A 22 -29.00 -14.89 -16.61
CA ASP A 22 -28.17 -15.93 -17.20
C ASP A 22 -28.64 -16.21 -18.63
N GLN A 23 -27.77 -15.91 -19.59
CA GLN A 23 -27.99 -16.12 -21.03
C GLN A 23 -27.04 -17.18 -21.59
N SER A 24 -26.23 -17.82 -20.74
CA SER A 24 -25.34 -18.90 -21.14
C SER A 24 -26.15 -20.08 -21.71
N SER A 25 -25.55 -20.81 -22.66
CA SER A 25 -26.21 -21.89 -23.40
C SER A 25 -26.85 -22.94 -22.49
N ASN A 26 -26.25 -23.18 -21.31
CA ASN A 26 -26.69 -24.18 -20.34
C ASN A 26 -27.34 -23.59 -19.07
N LYS A 27 -27.51 -22.26 -18.98
CA LYS A 27 -27.94 -21.56 -17.76
C LYS A 27 -27.14 -21.98 -16.52
N SER A 28 -25.83 -22.11 -16.69
CA SER A 28 -24.91 -22.64 -15.66
C SER A 28 -24.43 -21.60 -14.66
N TYR A 29 -24.76 -20.32 -14.84
CA TYR A 29 -24.25 -19.22 -14.04
C TYR A 29 -25.20 -18.72 -12.96
N GLY A 30 -26.45 -19.21 -12.92
CA GLY A 30 -27.44 -18.85 -11.90
C GLY A 30 -26.95 -19.05 -10.45
N SER A 31 -26.21 -20.14 -10.17
CA SER A 31 -25.62 -20.41 -8.85
C SER A 31 -24.55 -19.36 -8.49
N PHE A 32 -23.66 -19.03 -9.42
CA PHE A 32 -22.61 -18.03 -9.21
C PHE A 32 -23.16 -16.61 -9.03
N ILE A 33 -24.27 -16.26 -9.68
CA ILE A 33 -24.98 -14.97 -9.46
C ILE A 33 -25.54 -14.90 -8.03
N SER A 34 -26.12 -16.01 -7.54
CA SER A 34 -26.62 -16.11 -6.17
C SER A 34 -25.47 -16.05 -5.15
N GLU A 35 -24.38 -16.77 -5.41
CA GLU A 35 -23.18 -16.76 -4.58
C GLU A 35 -22.54 -15.37 -4.51
N SER A 36 -22.42 -14.68 -5.65
CA SER A 36 -21.91 -13.30 -5.72
C SER A 36 -22.75 -12.35 -4.86
N THR A 37 -24.08 -12.54 -4.84
CA THR A 37 -24.98 -11.78 -3.98
C THR A 37 -24.72 -12.07 -2.50
N GLN A 38 -24.58 -13.34 -2.13
CA GLN A 38 -24.31 -13.77 -0.76
C GLN A 38 -22.97 -13.23 -0.26
N VAL A 39 -21.90 -13.38 -1.03
CA VAL A 39 -20.55 -12.92 -0.65
C VAL A 39 -20.52 -11.39 -0.56
N ARG A 40 -21.18 -10.67 -1.47
CA ARG A 40 -21.32 -9.21 -1.38
C ARG A 40 -22.11 -8.77 -0.14
N ALA A 41 -23.15 -9.51 0.24
CA ALA A 41 -23.90 -9.25 1.46
C ALA A 41 -23.02 -9.47 2.71
N ASN A 42 -22.19 -10.51 2.72
CA ASN A 42 -21.19 -10.76 3.76
C ASN A 42 -20.19 -9.60 3.83
N LEU A 43 -19.66 -9.12 2.70
CA LEU A 43 -18.76 -7.97 2.64
C LEU A 43 -19.39 -6.74 3.30
N ARG A 44 -20.63 -6.42 2.93
CA ARG A 44 -21.37 -5.32 3.56
C ARG A 44 -21.53 -5.52 5.07
N ALA A 45 -21.84 -6.72 5.52
CA ALA A 45 -22.01 -7.01 6.94
C ALA A 45 -20.71 -6.77 7.73
N VAL A 46 -19.58 -7.30 7.25
CA VAL A 46 -18.28 -7.14 7.89
C VAL A 46 -17.82 -5.67 7.87
N LEU A 47 -18.05 -4.92 6.79
CA LEU A 47 -17.73 -3.49 6.74
C LEU A 47 -18.58 -2.67 7.72
N LYS A 48 -19.87 -3.00 7.88
CA LYS A 48 -20.75 -2.35 8.86
C LYS A 48 -20.37 -2.67 10.30
N GLU A 49 -19.98 -3.92 10.57
CA GLU A 49 -19.46 -4.36 11.85
C GLU A 49 -18.17 -3.61 12.19
N SER A 50 -17.19 -3.65 11.29
CA SER A 50 -15.91 -2.93 11.44
C SER A 50 -16.10 -1.42 11.66
N LYS A 51 -17.12 -0.78 11.07
CA LYS A 51 -17.43 0.63 11.34
C LYS A 51 -17.89 0.91 12.77
N ARG A 52 -18.53 -0.06 13.43
CA ARG A 52 -19.09 0.05 14.79
C ARG A 52 -18.12 -0.43 15.86
N THR A 53 -17.18 -1.28 15.50
CA THR A 53 -16.14 -1.80 16.38
C THR A 53 -15.06 -0.75 16.65
N ASP A 54 -14.50 -0.77 17.85
CA ASP A 54 -13.33 0.06 18.19
C ASP A 54 -12.08 -0.40 17.45
N ASP A 55 -11.18 0.54 17.15
CA ASP A 55 -10.02 0.27 16.27
C ASP A 55 -9.06 -0.80 16.81
N ASN A 56 -9.09 -1.07 18.12
CA ASN A 56 -8.27 -2.11 18.75
C ASN A 56 -8.83 -3.53 18.56
N GLU A 57 -10.11 -3.65 18.22
CA GLU A 57 -10.83 -4.93 18.12
C GLU A 57 -11.23 -5.27 16.68
N LYS A 58 -10.89 -4.40 15.72
CA LYS A 58 -11.24 -4.61 14.31
C LYS A 58 -10.48 -5.79 13.72
N ASP A 59 -11.24 -6.78 13.26
CA ASP A 59 -10.72 -7.90 12.48
C ASP A 59 -10.58 -7.53 11.00
N TYR A 60 -9.46 -6.88 10.65
CA TYR A 60 -9.13 -6.56 9.26
C TYR A 60 -8.86 -7.81 8.41
N LEU A 61 -8.44 -8.93 9.02
CA LEU A 61 -8.19 -10.17 8.29
C LEU A 61 -9.50 -10.75 7.76
N ARG A 62 -10.59 -10.66 8.53
CA ARG A 62 -11.93 -11.06 8.07
C ARG A 62 -12.39 -10.24 6.86
N VAL A 63 -12.12 -8.94 6.82
CA VAL A 63 -12.42 -8.09 5.64
C VAL A 63 -11.62 -8.54 4.42
N VAL A 64 -10.31 -8.78 4.60
CA VAL A 64 -9.41 -9.26 3.55
C VAL A 64 -9.91 -10.58 2.96
N LYS A 65 -10.27 -11.57 3.79
CA LYS A 65 -10.75 -12.89 3.34
C LYS A 65 -12.05 -12.78 2.52
N VAL A 66 -13.01 -11.99 2.98
CA VAL A 66 -14.27 -11.82 2.23
C VAL A 66 -14.02 -11.13 0.87
N LEU A 67 -13.05 -10.23 0.78
CA LEU A 67 -12.65 -9.62 -0.50
C LEU A 67 -11.89 -10.59 -1.41
N ASP A 68 -11.06 -11.46 -0.85
CA ASP A 68 -10.39 -12.54 -1.60
C ASP A 68 -11.42 -13.49 -2.24
N GLU A 69 -12.56 -13.73 -1.57
CA GLU A 69 -13.68 -14.51 -2.11
C GLU A 69 -14.52 -13.71 -3.13
N TYR A 70 -14.74 -12.41 -2.88
CA TYR A 70 -15.63 -11.59 -3.71
C TYR A 70 -15.03 -11.17 -5.05
N LEU A 71 -13.75 -10.79 -5.09
CA LEU A 71 -13.11 -10.26 -6.30
C LEU A 71 -13.13 -11.24 -7.50
N PRO A 72 -12.82 -12.55 -7.33
CA PRO A 72 -12.94 -13.54 -8.42
C PRO A 72 -14.37 -13.69 -8.95
N LEU A 73 -15.37 -13.65 -8.07
CA LEU A 73 -16.79 -13.73 -8.43
C LEU A 73 -17.23 -12.52 -9.24
N LEU A 74 -16.87 -11.31 -8.78
CA LEU A 74 -17.19 -10.07 -9.49
C LEU A 74 -16.53 -10.02 -10.87
N ARG A 75 -15.28 -10.51 -10.98
CA ARG A 75 -14.61 -10.65 -12.29
C ARG A 75 -15.30 -11.65 -13.20
N GLY A 76 -15.83 -12.75 -12.66
CA GLY A 76 -16.66 -13.70 -13.41
C GLY A 76 -17.91 -13.05 -14.00
N ILE A 77 -18.62 -12.24 -13.20
CA ILE A 77 -19.78 -11.47 -13.68
C ILE A 77 -19.35 -10.50 -14.78
N MET A 78 -18.31 -9.69 -14.55
CA MET A 78 -17.83 -8.70 -15.53
C MET A 78 -17.41 -9.35 -16.85
N ALA A 79 -16.65 -10.45 -16.80
CA ALA A 79 -16.22 -11.16 -17.99
C ALA A 79 -17.40 -11.77 -18.75
N SER A 80 -18.36 -12.36 -18.03
CA SER A 80 -19.56 -12.96 -18.63
C SER A 80 -20.48 -11.92 -19.25
N VAL A 81 -20.60 -10.72 -18.64
CA VAL A 81 -21.33 -9.59 -19.23
C VAL A 81 -20.64 -9.10 -20.49
N ALA A 82 -19.31 -8.98 -20.48
CA ALA A 82 -18.54 -8.52 -21.65
C ALA A 82 -18.61 -9.48 -22.86
N HIS A 83 -18.98 -10.75 -22.64
CA HIS A 83 -19.14 -11.76 -23.69
C HIS A 83 -20.62 -12.14 -23.91
N ASP A 84 -21.56 -11.35 -23.40
CA ASP A 84 -23.01 -11.57 -23.52
C ASP A 84 -23.52 -12.94 -22.99
N GLU A 85 -22.75 -13.60 -22.11
CA GLU A 85 -23.20 -14.84 -21.43
C GLU A 85 -24.06 -14.51 -20.20
N ILE A 86 -23.93 -13.30 -19.64
CA ILE A 86 -24.86 -12.73 -18.67
C ILE A 86 -25.39 -11.40 -19.22
N GLY A 87 -26.71 -11.33 -19.45
CA GLY A 87 -27.37 -10.10 -19.87
C GLY A 87 -27.74 -9.21 -18.68
N LEU A 88 -27.64 -7.90 -18.86
CA LEU A 88 -28.12 -6.91 -17.89
C LEU A 88 -29.55 -6.47 -18.23
N LYS A 89 -30.51 -6.77 -17.35
CA LYS A 89 -31.93 -6.36 -17.45
C LYS A 89 -32.12 -4.86 -17.21
N SER A 90 -31.24 -4.29 -16.39
CA SER A 90 -31.21 -2.88 -16.03
C SER A 90 -29.78 -2.47 -15.66
N GLU A 91 -29.50 -1.17 -15.71
CA GLU A 91 -28.19 -0.63 -15.33
C GLU A 91 -27.96 -0.81 -13.81
N PRO A 92 -26.88 -1.50 -13.39
CA PRO A 92 -26.65 -1.77 -11.98
C PRO A 92 -26.11 -0.54 -11.26
N VAL A 93 -26.82 -0.09 -10.23
CA VAL A 93 -26.43 1.07 -9.42
C VAL A 93 -25.89 0.64 -8.07
N PHE A 94 -24.57 0.76 -7.89
CA PHE A 94 -23.91 0.45 -6.62
C PHE A 94 -23.83 1.69 -5.74
N SER A 95 -23.81 1.50 -4.42
CA SER A 95 -23.72 2.61 -3.48
C SER A 95 -22.54 2.44 -2.53
N TRP A 96 -21.57 3.36 -2.57
CA TRP A 96 -20.37 3.36 -1.73
C TRP A 96 -20.19 4.68 -1.01
N ARG A 97 -19.57 4.65 0.17
CA ARG A 97 -19.12 5.87 0.86
C ARG A 97 -17.69 6.21 0.46
N ALA A 98 -17.47 7.47 0.08
CA ALA A 98 -16.13 8.02 -0.15
C ALA A 98 -15.47 8.35 1.19
N THR A 99 -14.25 7.88 1.40
CA THR A 99 -13.54 7.94 2.69
C THR A 99 -12.35 8.88 2.66
N LEU A 100 -11.89 9.26 1.47
CA LEU A 100 -10.77 10.17 1.25
C LEU A 100 -11.21 11.60 0.87
N SER A 101 -12.49 11.81 0.57
CA SER A 101 -13.10 13.15 0.45
C SER A 101 -13.09 13.90 1.78
N ALA A 102 -12.73 15.18 1.72
CA ALA A 102 -12.95 16.11 2.83
C ALA A 102 -14.47 16.37 2.95
N SER A 103 -15.08 15.87 4.02
CA SER A 103 -16.48 16.17 4.33
C SER A 103 -16.55 17.24 5.41
N LEU A 104 -17.35 18.28 5.16
CA LEU A 104 -17.62 19.35 6.14
C LEU A 104 -18.43 18.84 7.35
N PHE A 105 -19.12 17.71 7.18
CA PHE A 105 -19.84 17.01 8.24
C PHE A 105 -19.13 15.68 8.51
N HIS A 106 -19.07 15.21 9.76
CA HIS A 106 -18.40 13.95 10.14
C HIS A 106 -19.01 12.66 9.53
N ALA A 107 -19.82 12.77 8.47
CA ALA A 107 -20.35 11.68 7.69
C ALA A 107 -19.71 11.69 6.29
N SER A 108 -19.02 10.59 5.96
CA SER A 108 -18.53 10.31 4.62
C SER A 108 -19.70 10.20 3.62
N SER A 109 -19.62 10.95 2.51
CA SER A 109 -20.68 11.11 1.50
C SER A 109 -20.90 9.79 0.74
N ARG A 110 -22.18 9.46 0.51
CA ARG A 110 -22.58 8.23 -0.18
C ARG A 110 -22.86 8.57 -1.64
N HIS A 111 -22.17 7.87 -2.54
CA HIS A 111 -22.28 8.03 -3.97
C HIS A 111 -23.02 6.84 -4.59
N SER A 112 -23.86 7.12 -5.58
CA SER A 112 -24.48 6.12 -6.44
C SER A 112 -23.65 6.01 -7.72
N LEU A 113 -23.20 4.80 -8.05
CA LEU A 113 -22.23 4.52 -9.09
C LEU A 113 -22.81 3.47 -10.03
N PRO A 114 -23.31 3.87 -11.21
CA PRO A 114 -23.96 2.98 -12.16
C PRO A 114 -22.91 2.27 -13.03
N SER A 115 -22.21 1.26 -12.49
CA SER A 115 -21.30 0.41 -13.29
C SER A 115 -20.72 -0.74 -12.45
N LEU A 116 -20.55 -1.92 -13.07
CA LEU A 116 -19.77 -3.02 -12.51
C LEU A 116 -18.29 -2.65 -12.32
N HIS A 117 -17.72 -1.82 -13.21
CA HIS A 117 -16.35 -1.33 -13.06
C HIS A 117 -16.19 -0.44 -11.83
N ALA A 118 -17.21 0.34 -11.49
CA ALA A 118 -17.20 1.16 -10.28
C ALA A 118 -17.22 0.31 -9.00
N GLU A 119 -18.05 -0.76 -8.97
CA GLU A 119 -18.06 -1.74 -7.89
C GLU A 119 -16.69 -2.43 -7.75
N TYR A 120 -16.07 -2.82 -8.87
CA TYR A 120 -14.76 -3.46 -8.87
C TYR A 120 -13.65 -2.53 -8.35
N ALA A 121 -13.62 -1.28 -8.81
CA ALA A 121 -12.67 -0.29 -8.32
C ALA A 121 -12.81 -0.05 -6.81
N TYR A 122 -14.03 0.08 -6.29
CA TYR A 122 -14.26 0.23 -4.85
C TYR A 122 -13.93 -1.03 -4.04
N ALA A 123 -14.20 -2.22 -4.57
CA ALA A 123 -13.81 -3.48 -3.93
C ALA A 123 -12.28 -3.57 -3.79
N LEU A 124 -11.54 -3.23 -4.85
CA LEU A 124 -10.07 -3.18 -4.83
C LEU A 124 -9.52 -2.11 -3.88
N LEU A 125 -10.11 -0.91 -3.87
CA LEU A 125 -9.76 0.14 -2.91
C LEU A 125 -9.95 -0.31 -1.47
N THR A 126 -11.10 -0.91 -1.18
CA THR A 126 -11.43 -1.47 0.14
C THR A 126 -10.42 -2.54 0.54
N TYR A 127 -10.00 -3.36 -0.43
CA TYR A 127 -9.01 -4.41 -0.23
C TYR A 127 -7.64 -3.84 0.14
N ALA A 128 -7.16 -2.83 -0.58
CA ALA A 128 -5.91 -2.15 -0.28
C ALA A 128 -5.94 -1.43 1.08
N PHE A 129 -7.07 -0.82 1.45
CA PHE A 129 -7.26 -0.23 2.79
C PHE A 129 -7.23 -1.29 3.89
N ALA A 130 -7.92 -2.41 3.71
CA ALA A 130 -7.95 -3.50 4.69
C ALA A 130 -6.57 -4.12 4.89
N LEU A 131 -5.80 -4.33 3.81
CA LEU A 131 -4.42 -4.81 3.88
C LEU A 131 -3.50 -3.84 4.62
N SER A 132 -3.62 -2.53 4.33
CA SER A 132 -2.83 -1.49 5.00
C SER A 132 -3.14 -1.40 6.50
N ASN A 133 -4.43 -1.50 6.85
CA ASN A 133 -4.88 -1.51 8.23
C ASN A 133 -4.47 -2.79 8.99
N LEU A 134 -4.48 -3.95 8.32
CA LEU A 134 -3.96 -5.20 8.87
C LEU A 134 -2.45 -5.14 9.11
N ALA A 135 -1.69 -4.54 8.20
CA ALA A 135 -0.27 -4.28 8.41
C ALA A 135 -0.04 -3.38 9.62
N ARG A 136 -0.84 -2.30 9.75
CA ARG A 136 -0.80 -1.40 10.89
C ARG A 136 -1.10 -2.10 12.22
N SER A 137 -2.16 -2.91 12.28
CA SER A 137 -2.53 -3.65 13.50
C SER A 137 -1.45 -4.67 13.89
N THR A 138 -0.87 -5.35 12.89
CA THR A 138 0.25 -6.28 13.09
C THR A 138 1.46 -5.56 13.69
N VAL A 139 1.86 -4.42 13.12
CA VAL A 139 2.99 -3.61 13.63
C VAL A 139 2.72 -3.06 15.02
N LYS A 140 1.47 -2.64 15.30
CA LYS A 140 1.05 -2.16 16.62
C LYS A 140 1.19 -3.26 17.67
N ALA A 141 0.80 -4.50 17.34
CA ALA A 141 0.89 -5.65 18.24
C ALA A 141 2.35 -6.05 18.55
N LEU A 142 3.31 -5.73 17.68
CA LEU A 142 4.73 -6.02 17.91
C LEU A 142 5.38 -5.11 18.96
N GLY A 143 4.78 -3.95 19.29
CA GLY A 143 5.38 -2.98 20.21
C GLY A 143 6.76 -2.52 19.74
N THR A 144 7.68 -2.22 20.66
CA THR A 144 9.10 -1.87 20.43
C THR A 144 10.03 -3.00 20.86
N TYR A 145 9.76 -4.22 20.36
CA TYR A 145 10.47 -5.43 20.78
C TYR A 145 11.99 -5.39 20.57
N GLU A 146 12.47 -4.60 19.62
CA GLU A 146 13.90 -4.38 19.38
C GLU A 146 14.62 -3.70 20.57
N HIS A 147 13.86 -3.04 21.45
CA HIS A 147 14.38 -2.38 22.66
C HIS A 147 14.17 -3.22 23.93
N ASP A 148 13.60 -4.41 23.83
CA ASP A 148 13.45 -5.31 24.96
C ASP A 148 14.78 -6.01 25.27
N ARG A 149 15.35 -5.72 26.45
CA ARG A 149 16.62 -6.32 26.90
C ARG A 149 16.50 -7.81 27.24
N ALA A 150 15.29 -8.28 27.54
CA ALA A 150 15.04 -9.67 27.94
C ALA A 150 14.68 -10.57 26.76
N ILE A 151 14.51 -10.03 25.55
CA ILE A 151 14.11 -10.81 24.38
C ILE A 151 15.21 -11.79 23.97
N SER A 152 14.82 -13.04 23.71
CA SER A 152 15.72 -14.04 23.13
C SER A 152 15.95 -13.79 21.63
N ASP A 153 17.08 -14.26 21.09
CA ASP A 153 17.37 -14.10 19.65
C ASP A 153 16.33 -14.82 18.76
N SER A 154 15.81 -15.97 19.22
CA SER A 154 14.74 -16.70 18.51
C SER A 154 13.42 -15.92 18.50
N GLU A 155 13.03 -15.34 19.64
CA GLU A 155 11.82 -14.51 19.73
C GLU A 155 11.95 -13.23 18.90
N ARG A 156 13.11 -12.56 18.91
CA ARG A 156 13.36 -11.39 18.08
C ARG A 156 13.20 -11.72 16.60
N ARG A 157 13.80 -12.81 16.12
CA ARG A 157 13.67 -13.25 14.73
C ARG A 157 12.21 -13.57 14.37
N ALA A 158 11.47 -14.22 15.28
CA ALA A 158 10.04 -14.48 15.06
C ALA A 158 9.22 -13.17 14.94
N LYS A 159 9.56 -12.13 15.72
CA LYS A 159 8.95 -10.79 15.59
C LYS A 159 9.40 -10.06 14.32
N ASP A 160 10.65 -10.23 13.89
CA ASP A 160 11.15 -9.73 12.60
C ASP A 160 10.40 -10.35 11.41
N GLU A 161 10.02 -11.63 11.48
CA GLU A 161 9.19 -12.29 10.46
C GLU A 161 7.76 -11.75 10.43
N LYS A 162 7.16 -11.47 11.59
CA LYS A 162 5.85 -10.79 11.66
C LYS A 162 5.92 -9.36 11.10
N LEU A 163 7.03 -8.66 11.34
CA LEU A 163 7.28 -7.35 10.75
C LEU A 163 7.40 -7.45 9.21
N ASN A 164 8.09 -8.49 8.71
CA ASN A 164 8.22 -8.78 7.29
C ASN A 164 6.87 -9.15 6.63
N PHE A 165 5.99 -9.82 7.36
CA PHE A 165 4.62 -10.06 6.91
C PHE A 165 3.86 -8.75 6.72
N ALA A 166 3.95 -7.81 7.67
CA ALA A 166 3.33 -6.48 7.53
C ALA A 166 3.90 -5.70 6.31
N VAL A 167 5.20 -5.80 6.05
CA VAL A 167 5.83 -5.26 4.83
C VAL A 167 5.18 -5.86 3.58
N THR A 168 4.97 -7.18 3.54
CA THR A 168 4.37 -7.87 2.40
C THR A 168 2.93 -7.40 2.13
N LEU A 169 2.14 -7.17 3.20
CA LEU A 169 0.79 -6.63 3.09
C LEU A 169 0.78 -5.22 2.46
N LEU A 170 1.71 -4.35 2.87
CA LEU A 170 1.82 -2.99 2.32
C LEU A 170 2.29 -2.99 0.87
N LEU A 171 3.23 -3.87 0.49
CA LEU A 171 3.63 -4.04 -0.90
C LEU A 171 2.47 -4.51 -1.78
N LYS A 172 1.64 -5.43 -1.26
CA LYS A 172 0.41 -5.87 -1.95
C LYS A 172 -0.58 -4.71 -2.09
N ALA A 173 -0.82 -3.94 -1.03
CA ALA A 173 -1.68 -2.75 -1.08
C ALA A 173 -1.18 -1.71 -2.09
N SER A 174 0.13 -1.43 -2.11
CA SER A 174 0.78 -0.55 -3.07
C SER A 174 0.51 -0.99 -4.52
N GLY A 175 0.70 -2.27 -4.82
CA GLY A 175 0.41 -2.83 -6.13
C GLY A 175 -1.07 -2.72 -6.53
N ILE A 176 -1.99 -2.93 -5.58
CA ILE A 176 -3.43 -2.80 -5.84
C ILE A 176 -3.79 -1.35 -6.16
N PHE A 177 -3.30 -0.38 -5.38
CA PHE A 177 -3.54 1.04 -5.67
C PHE A 177 -3.01 1.45 -7.05
N GLN A 178 -1.84 0.96 -7.42
CA GLN A 178 -1.27 1.18 -8.75
C GLN A 178 -2.13 0.53 -9.85
N TYR A 179 -2.59 -0.70 -9.65
CA TYR A 179 -3.50 -1.36 -10.60
C TYR A 179 -4.83 -0.61 -10.75
N VAL A 180 -5.36 -0.04 -9.65
CA VAL A 180 -6.57 0.79 -9.72
C VAL A 180 -6.34 2.05 -10.57
N SER A 181 -5.22 2.77 -10.37
CA SER A 181 -4.93 4.01 -11.12
C SER A 181 -4.55 3.78 -12.59
N GLU A 182 -3.80 2.72 -12.89
CA GLU A 182 -3.21 2.46 -14.21
C GLU A 182 -4.04 1.51 -15.07
N THR A 183 -4.96 0.73 -14.48
CA THR A 183 -5.73 -0.27 -15.22
C THR A 183 -7.22 -0.13 -14.94
N ALA A 184 -7.68 -0.37 -13.70
CA ALA A 184 -9.12 -0.50 -13.43
C ALA A 184 -9.92 0.79 -13.74
N LEU A 185 -9.39 1.96 -13.36
CA LEU A 185 -10.05 3.24 -13.66
C LEU A 185 -9.99 3.60 -15.14
N LEU A 186 -8.93 3.22 -15.86
CA LEU A 186 -8.83 3.42 -17.31
C LEU A 186 -9.80 2.52 -18.08
N GLU A 187 -9.92 1.25 -17.67
CA GLU A 187 -10.91 0.32 -18.24
C GLU A 187 -12.34 0.84 -18.03
N TRP A 188 -12.62 1.42 -16.84
CA TRP A 188 -13.90 2.05 -16.59
C TRP A 188 -14.17 3.25 -17.51
N ASP A 189 -13.19 4.13 -17.68
CA ASP A 189 -13.31 5.30 -18.57
C ASP A 189 -13.59 4.90 -20.02
N ASN A 190 -13.05 3.76 -20.46
CA ASN A 190 -13.20 3.22 -21.81
C ASN A 190 -14.40 2.27 -21.98
N SER A 191 -15.12 1.94 -20.91
CA SER A 191 -16.22 0.95 -20.95
C SER A 191 -17.45 1.46 -21.72
N ARG A 192 -18.14 0.55 -22.42
CA ARG A 192 -19.35 0.86 -23.21
C ARG A 192 -20.58 1.11 -22.34
N ASP A 193 -20.57 0.66 -21.09
CA ASP A 193 -21.70 0.67 -20.14
C ASP A 193 -21.95 2.04 -19.49
N GLY A 194 -21.79 3.13 -20.23
CA GLY A 194 -21.95 4.49 -19.71
C GLY A 194 -20.69 4.99 -19.00
N GLY A 195 -19.59 5.14 -19.78
CA GLY A 195 -18.36 5.80 -19.33
C GLY A 195 -18.63 7.10 -18.56
N THR A 196 -17.64 7.61 -17.85
CA THR A 196 -17.85 8.52 -16.70
C THR A 196 -18.32 9.95 -17.06
N ALA A 197 -18.80 10.16 -18.28
CA ALA A 197 -19.38 11.38 -18.78
C ALA A 197 -20.53 11.85 -17.87
N GLY A 198 -20.31 12.95 -17.17
CA GLY A 198 -21.30 13.58 -16.28
C GLY A 198 -21.28 13.08 -14.83
N LEU A 199 -20.46 12.07 -14.49
CA LEU A 199 -20.35 11.57 -13.12
C LEU A 199 -19.21 12.28 -12.36
N ASN A 200 -19.55 13.03 -11.32
CA ASN A 200 -18.56 13.61 -10.42
C ASN A 200 -17.95 12.50 -9.56
N LYS A 201 -16.78 11.99 -9.95
CA LYS A 201 -16.04 10.99 -9.18
C LYS A 201 -15.49 11.61 -7.89
N PRO A 202 -15.63 10.96 -6.73
CA PRO A 202 -14.94 11.38 -5.53
C PRO A 202 -13.43 11.20 -5.69
N PRO A 203 -12.60 11.91 -4.89
CA PRO A 203 -11.16 11.71 -4.79
C PRO A 203 -10.72 10.25 -4.66
N ASP A 204 -11.49 9.41 -3.97
CA ASP A 204 -11.23 7.96 -3.85
C ASP A 204 -11.08 7.27 -5.23
N LEU A 205 -11.78 7.76 -6.26
CA LEU A 205 -11.77 7.23 -7.63
C LEU A 205 -10.94 8.09 -8.61
N SER A 206 -10.06 8.95 -8.11
CA SER A 206 -9.07 9.67 -8.94
C SER A 206 -7.82 8.81 -9.16
N ARG A 207 -7.28 8.86 -10.37
CA ARG A 207 -6.03 8.16 -10.72
C ARG A 207 -4.84 8.74 -9.95
N GLU A 208 -4.82 10.06 -9.77
CA GLU A 208 -3.78 10.79 -9.05
C GLU A 208 -3.76 10.39 -7.57
N VAL A 209 -4.93 10.32 -6.93
CA VAL A 209 -5.05 9.89 -5.53
C VAL A 209 -4.60 8.44 -5.39
N ASN A 210 -5.06 7.54 -6.26
CA ASN A 210 -4.63 6.14 -6.21
C ASN A 210 -3.11 5.97 -6.43
N ASN A 211 -2.52 6.73 -7.35
CA ASN A 211 -1.06 6.78 -7.51
C ASN A 211 -0.35 7.35 -6.28
N ALA A 212 -0.94 8.34 -5.59
CA ALA A 212 -0.41 8.85 -4.33
C ALA A 212 -0.43 7.76 -3.24
N LEU A 213 -1.52 7.02 -3.11
CA LEU A 213 -1.68 5.93 -2.14
C LEU A 213 -0.73 4.75 -2.42
N ALA A 214 -0.48 4.46 -3.70
CA ALA A 214 0.49 3.45 -4.11
C ALA A 214 1.90 3.81 -3.62
N LYS A 215 2.33 5.05 -3.86
CA LYS A 215 3.64 5.57 -3.40
C LYS A 215 3.73 5.65 -1.88
N MET A 216 2.66 6.11 -1.22
CA MET A 216 2.59 6.16 0.24
C MET A 216 2.75 4.77 0.86
N SER A 217 2.03 3.77 0.34
CA SER A 217 2.10 2.40 0.86
C SER A 217 3.48 1.76 0.62
N LEU A 218 4.13 2.08 -0.50
CA LEU A 218 5.52 1.67 -0.77
C LEU A 218 6.51 2.31 0.21
N ALA A 219 6.32 3.60 0.53
CA ALA A 219 7.15 4.31 1.50
C ALA A 219 6.95 3.76 2.93
N ASP A 220 5.72 3.45 3.32
CA ASP A 220 5.39 2.79 4.59
C ASP A 220 6.08 1.41 4.68
N ALA A 221 6.06 0.62 3.59
CA ALA A 221 6.73 -0.68 3.53
C ALA A 221 8.26 -0.54 3.70
N GLN A 222 8.88 0.46 3.06
CA GLN A 222 10.30 0.75 3.23
C GLN A 222 10.65 1.20 4.64
N SER A 223 9.80 2.00 5.28
CA SER A 223 9.98 2.43 6.66
C SER A 223 10.03 1.22 7.61
N LEU A 224 9.11 0.25 7.44
CA LEU A 224 9.15 -1.01 8.19
C LEU A 224 10.37 -1.89 7.86
N ALA A 225 10.83 -1.87 6.60
CA ALA A 225 12.05 -2.57 6.20
C ALA A 225 13.29 -1.99 6.89
N ILE A 226 13.38 -0.66 7.02
CA ILE A 226 14.43 0.02 7.80
C ILE A 226 14.39 -0.43 9.26
N ARG A 227 13.19 -0.48 9.86
CA ARG A 227 13.01 -0.99 11.23
C ARG A 227 13.54 -2.42 11.38
N LYS A 228 13.22 -3.31 10.43
CA LYS A 228 13.74 -4.69 10.42
C LYS A 228 15.26 -4.72 10.30
N LEU A 229 15.84 -3.93 9.40
CA LEU A 229 17.29 -3.82 9.21
C LEU A 229 18.01 -3.36 10.49
N LEU A 230 17.37 -2.46 11.26
CA LEU A 230 17.90 -1.92 12.51
C LEU A 230 17.64 -2.80 13.74
N SER A 231 16.77 -3.82 13.64
CA SER A 231 16.32 -4.65 14.78
C SER A 231 17.46 -5.20 15.62
N LYS A 232 18.47 -5.82 14.99
CA LYS A 232 19.62 -6.38 15.69
C LYS A 232 20.50 -5.30 16.33
N SER A 233 20.79 -4.24 15.61
CA SER A 233 21.63 -3.15 16.12
C SER A 233 20.95 -2.33 17.22
N ALA A 234 19.63 -2.18 17.16
CA ALA A 234 18.84 -1.54 18.21
C ALA A 234 18.91 -2.38 19.50
N TYR A 235 18.79 -3.71 19.38
CA TYR A 235 18.97 -4.63 20.51
C TYR A 235 20.36 -4.51 21.14
N ASP A 236 21.42 -4.56 20.31
CA ASP A 236 22.81 -4.46 20.78
C ASP A 236 23.12 -3.09 21.42
N SER A 237 22.47 -2.02 20.94
CA SER A 237 22.63 -0.65 21.45
C SER A 237 21.89 -0.39 22.76
N ASN A 238 21.06 -1.32 23.25
CA ASN A 238 20.36 -1.15 24.55
C ASN A 238 21.33 -1.07 25.73
N ILE A 239 22.56 -1.57 25.58
CA ILE A 239 23.61 -1.56 26.62
C ILE A 239 24.38 -0.23 26.61
N ALA A 240 24.72 0.28 25.42
CA ALA A 240 25.47 1.50 25.23
C ALA A 240 24.88 2.31 24.06
N PRO A 241 23.86 3.16 24.31
CA PRO A 241 23.25 3.96 23.26
C PRO A 241 24.17 5.12 22.86
N GLY A 242 24.42 5.26 21.56
CA GLY A 242 25.25 6.33 20.99
C GLY A 242 26.52 5.79 20.32
N PRO A 243 27.45 6.67 19.94
CA PRO A 243 28.72 6.26 19.32
C PRO A 243 29.62 5.44 20.25
N PRO A 244 30.41 4.48 19.72
CA PRO A 244 30.41 4.05 18.32
C PRO A 244 29.23 3.12 18.01
N LEU A 245 28.80 3.09 16.75
CA LEU A 245 27.78 2.14 16.30
C LEU A 245 28.21 0.67 16.54
N PRO A 246 27.28 -0.23 16.92
CA PRO A 246 27.62 -1.63 17.11
C PRO A 246 27.98 -2.30 15.78
N LYS A 247 28.81 -3.35 15.82
CA LYS A 247 29.24 -4.11 14.62
C LYS A 247 28.09 -4.73 13.82
N SER A 248 26.94 -4.94 14.45
CA SER A 248 25.73 -5.44 13.82
C SER A 248 24.94 -4.39 13.05
N HIS A 249 25.33 -3.11 13.15
CA HIS A 249 24.63 -2.01 12.50
C HIS A 249 24.83 -2.06 10.98
N PRO A 250 23.76 -1.90 10.18
CA PRO A 250 23.89 -1.77 8.74
C PRO A 250 24.62 -0.48 8.35
N SER A 251 25.03 -0.33 7.10
CA SER A 251 25.72 0.89 6.65
C SER A 251 24.86 2.16 6.90
N PRO A 252 25.35 3.18 7.64
CA PRO A 252 24.61 4.43 7.87
C PRO A 252 24.25 5.16 6.57
N VAL A 253 25.17 5.25 5.60
CA VAL A 253 24.86 5.82 4.28
C VAL A 253 23.78 5.04 3.53
N LEU A 254 23.68 3.72 3.70
CA LEU A 254 22.58 2.94 3.12
C LEU A 254 21.24 3.36 3.73
N LEU A 255 21.16 3.47 5.06
CA LEU A 255 19.95 3.93 5.76
C LEU A 255 19.55 5.34 5.32
N ALA A 256 20.51 6.24 5.18
CA ALA A 256 20.28 7.59 4.68
C ALA A 256 19.60 7.56 3.29
N LYS A 257 20.13 6.77 2.36
CA LYS A 257 19.58 6.65 1.00
C LYS A 257 18.16 6.06 0.99
N ILE A 258 17.86 5.07 1.83
CA ILE A 258 16.51 4.51 1.91
C ILE A 258 15.54 5.55 2.50
N HIS A 259 15.94 6.31 3.52
CA HIS A 259 15.12 7.38 4.06
C HIS A 259 14.88 8.53 3.07
N LEU A 260 15.88 8.90 2.26
CA LEU A 260 15.70 9.88 1.19
C LEU A 260 14.69 9.41 0.15
N GLU A 261 14.69 8.12 -0.16
CA GLU A 261 13.71 7.51 -1.05
C GLU A 261 12.30 7.54 -0.45
N CYS A 262 12.15 7.18 0.83
CA CYS A 262 10.87 7.34 1.55
C CYS A 262 10.37 8.78 1.48
N ALA A 263 11.24 9.76 1.74
CA ALA A 263 10.87 11.18 1.70
C ALA A 263 10.43 11.62 0.30
N SER A 264 11.14 11.17 -0.75
CA SER A 264 10.78 11.40 -2.15
C SER A 264 9.39 10.84 -2.50
N LEU A 265 9.11 9.59 -2.10
CA LEU A 265 7.83 8.93 -2.32
C LEU A 265 6.68 9.65 -1.60
N TYR A 266 6.84 10.02 -0.34
CA TYR A 266 5.82 10.77 0.41
C TYR A 266 5.59 12.18 -0.17
N SER A 267 6.66 12.87 -0.57
CA SER A 267 6.56 14.20 -1.20
C SER A 267 5.85 14.14 -2.55
N SER A 268 6.15 13.11 -3.35
CA SER A 268 5.48 12.85 -4.63
C SER A 268 4.01 12.49 -4.42
N ALA A 269 3.70 11.66 -3.42
CA ALA A 269 2.32 11.35 -3.05
C ALA A 269 1.55 12.60 -2.58
N LEU A 270 2.17 13.49 -1.79
CA LEU A 270 1.56 14.74 -1.35
C LEU A 270 1.25 15.66 -2.54
N SER A 271 2.17 15.75 -3.50
CA SER A 271 1.96 16.54 -4.72
C SER A 271 0.77 16.01 -5.52
N LEU A 272 0.69 14.69 -5.72
CA LEU A 272 -0.43 14.03 -6.41
C LEU A 272 -1.77 14.19 -5.67
N ALA A 273 -1.78 14.11 -4.34
CA ALA A 273 -2.97 14.34 -3.54
C ALA A 273 -3.45 15.80 -3.55
N LYS A 274 -2.58 16.75 -3.93
CA LYS A 274 -2.95 18.17 -4.12
C LYS A 274 -3.43 18.47 -5.53
N THR A 275 -2.96 17.74 -6.54
CA THR A 275 -3.38 17.94 -7.94
C THR A 275 -4.79 17.45 -8.22
N SER A 276 -5.34 16.54 -7.39
CA SER A 276 -6.72 16.04 -7.53
C SER A 276 -7.78 17.04 -7.04
N ALA A 277 -7.40 18.22 -6.54
CA ALA A 277 -8.34 19.27 -6.16
C ALA A 277 -8.94 19.92 -7.43
N PRO A 278 -10.27 19.93 -7.61
CA PRO A 278 -10.87 20.52 -8.80
C PRO A 278 -10.56 22.03 -8.87
N SER A 279 -9.98 22.43 -9.99
CA SER A 279 -9.77 23.83 -10.35
C SER A 279 -11.11 24.56 -10.50
N LYS A 280 -11.33 25.58 -9.67
CA LYS A 280 -12.32 26.68 -9.79
C LYS A 280 -13.73 26.28 -10.22
N GLY A 281 -14.64 26.15 -9.25
CA GLY A 281 -16.08 26.30 -9.52
C GLY A 281 -17.06 25.46 -8.71
N LYS A 282 -16.88 25.31 -7.39
CA LYS A 282 -17.96 25.04 -6.41
C LYS A 282 -17.40 25.04 -5.00
N ASP A 283 -17.91 25.91 -4.13
CA ASP A 283 -17.57 26.09 -2.71
C ASP A 283 -17.92 24.89 -1.79
N THR A 284 -18.12 23.70 -2.35
CA THR A 284 -18.38 22.49 -1.58
C THR A 284 -17.07 21.71 -1.52
N GLY A 285 -16.40 21.65 -0.36
CA GLY A 285 -15.13 20.93 -0.14
C GLY A 285 -15.14 19.41 -0.43
N ASP A 286 -16.19 18.88 -1.06
CA ASP A 286 -16.47 17.47 -1.37
C ASP A 286 -15.52 16.88 -2.43
N GLY A 287 -14.74 17.72 -3.12
CA GLY A 287 -13.72 17.31 -4.11
C GLY A 287 -12.27 17.28 -3.61
N ASP A 288 -12.03 17.66 -2.35
CA ASP A 288 -10.68 17.81 -1.81
C ASP A 288 -10.25 16.54 -1.05
N VAL A 289 -8.97 16.18 -1.11
CA VAL A 289 -8.43 15.08 -0.30
C VAL A 289 -8.39 15.51 1.17
N ARG A 290 -8.76 14.61 2.09
CA ARG A 290 -8.77 14.89 3.54
C ARG A 290 -7.46 15.51 4.03
N THR A 291 -7.60 16.44 4.97
CA THR A 291 -6.48 17.19 5.54
C THR A 291 -5.57 16.33 6.42
N ASP A 292 -6.10 15.28 7.05
CA ASP A 292 -5.33 14.33 7.87
C ASP A 292 -4.35 13.51 7.02
N LEU A 293 -4.76 13.05 5.83
CA LEU A 293 -3.89 12.37 4.88
C LEU A 293 -2.80 13.32 4.35
N ARG A 294 -3.17 14.53 3.94
CA ARG A 294 -2.19 15.54 3.50
C ARG A 294 -1.19 15.88 4.59
N ARG A 295 -1.64 16.03 5.84
CA ARG A 295 -0.77 16.26 7.00
C ARG A 295 0.15 15.07 7.25
N TYR A 296 -0.38 13.83 7.20
CA TYR A 296 0.44 12.63 7.34
C TYR A 296 1.58 12.58 6.32
N LEU A 297 1.28 12.80 5.04
CA LEU A 297 2.29 12.80 3.97
C LEU A 297 3.35 13.89 4.18
N SER A 298 2.93 15.09 4.60
CA SER A 298 3.86 16.18 4.93
C SER A 298 4.74 15.86 6.13
N ASP A 299 4.15 15.37 7.22
CA ASP A 299 4.85 15.01 8.46
C ASP A 299 5.89 13.91 8.19
N GLU A 300 5.51 12.84 7.48
CA GLU A 300 6.42 11.73 7.17
C GLU A 300 7.51 12.13 6.15
N THR A 301 7.23 13.05 5.22
CA THR A 301 8.25 13.64 4.35
C THR A 301 9.33 14.35 5.18
N SER A 302 8.93 15.22 6.10
CA SER A 302 9.86 15.94 6.99
C SER A 302 10.61 14.99 7.92
N PHE A 303 9.90 14.02 8.51
CA PHE A 303 10.48 13.02 9.39
C PHE A 303 11.57 12.20 8.69
N HIS A 304 11.29 11.69 7.50
CA HIS A 304 12.27 10.90 6.75
C HIS A 304 13.44 11.72 6.21
N ASN A 305 13.24 13.00 5.85
CA ASN A 305 14.35 13.90 5.53
C ASN A 305 15.27 14.13 6.75
N ALA A 306 14.70 14.32 7.94
CA ALA A 306 15.47 14.49 9.16
C ALA A 306 16.26 13.22 9.50
N LEU A 307 15.64 12.04 9.37
CA LEU A 307 16.34 10.77 9.57
C LEU A 307 17.44 10.53 8.53
N ALA A 308 17.22 10.88 7.26
CA ALA A 308 18.27 10.82 6.26
C ALA A 308 19.48 11.68 6.66
N ARG A 309 19.25 12.91 7.10
CA ARG A 309 20.30 13.84 7.58
C ARG A 309 21.01 13.28 8.81
N LYS A 310 20.27 12.70 9.78
CA LYS A 310 20.84 11.98 10.93
C LYS A 310 21.85 10.94 10.47
N TRP A 311 21.46 10.06 9.55
CA TRP A 311 22.32 8.98 9.11
C TRP A 311 23.49 9.44 8.24
N LEU A 312 23.35 10.51 7.44
CA LEU A 312 24.48 11.14 6.74
C LEU A 312 25.50 11.72 7.73
N GLY A 313 25.03 12.37 8.79
CA GLY A 313 25.90 12.91 9.83
C GLY A 313 26.62 11.81 10.62
N ILE A 314 25.92 10.72 10.96
CA ILE A 314 26.53 9.55 11.60
C ILE A 314 27.55 8.88 10.68
N ASP A 315 27.25 8.74 9.38
CA ASP A 315 28.19 8.20 8.40
C ASP A 315 29.48 9.04 8.32
N ALA A 316 29.34 10.37 8.24
CA ALA A 316 30.47 11.29 8.24
C ALA A 316 31.32 11.18 9.53
N GLY A 317 30.67 10.99 10.68
CA GLY A 317 31.35 10.85 11.97
C GLY A 317 32.10 9.52 12.13
N GLU A 318 31.46 8.39 11.84
CA GLU A 318 32.04 7.04 12.00
C GLU A 318 33.06 6.73 10.89
N ASN A 319 32.69 6.97 9.63
CA ASN A 319 33.50 6.56 8.46
C ASN A 319 34.45 7.65 7.97
N GLY A 320 34.25 8.91 8.38
CA GLY A 320 35.10 10.03 7.98
C GLY A 320 36.43 10.12 8.73
N LYS A 321 36.69 9.25 9.72
CA LYS A 321 37.96 9.16 10.47
C LYS A 321 38.51 10.50 11.01
N GLY A 322 37.62 11.44 11.35
CA GLY A 322 37.99 12.78 11.81
C GLY A 322 38.07 13.83 10.71
N ASP A 323 38.26 13.44 9.45
CA ASP A 323 38.34 14.36 8.30
C ASP A 323 36.99 14.92 7.85
N LYS A 324 35.89 14.47 8.47
CA LYS A 324 34.52 14.96 8.21
C LYS A 324 33.78 15.35 9.49
N GLY A 325 34.51 15.69 10.55
CA GLY A 325 33.92 16.11 11.83
C GLY A 325 32.97 17.30 11.70
N GLY A 326 33.31 18.29 10.86
CA GLY A 326 32.45 19.45 10.61
C GLY A 326 31.16 19.10 9.88
N GLU A 327 31.23 18.17 8.91
CA GLU A 327 30.06 17.66 8.18
C GLU A 327 29.12 16.86 9.10
N ALA A 328 29.70 16.00 9.95
CA ALA A 328 28.95 15.20 10.91
C ALA A 328 28.12 16.09 11.85
N VAL A 329 28.74 17.11 12.42
CA VAL A 329 28.08 18.08 13.30
C VAL A 329 27.03 18.87 12.53
N GLY A 330 27.33 19.33 11.31
CA GLY A 330 26.41 20.11 10.49
C GLY A 330 25.12 19.35 10.14
N PHE A 331 25.25 18.12 9.64
CA PHE A 331 24.08 17.29 9.31
C PHE A 331 23.25 16.92 10.54
N LEU A 332 23.90 16.61 11.67
CA LEU A 332 23.18 16.27 12.91
C LEU A 332 22.49 17.48 13.54
N ALA A 333 23.12 18.66 13.50
CA ALA A 333 22.49 19.91 13.94
C ALA A 333 21.25 20.23 13.10
N TRP A 334 21.34 20.03 11.78
CA TRP A 334 20.20 20.20 10.87
C TRP A 334 19.08 19.19 11.19
N ALA A 335 19.39 17.90 11.26
CA ALA A 335 18.42 16.86 11.60
C ALA A 335 17.73 17.13 12.95
N LYS A 336 18.48 17.58 13.94
CA LYS A 336 17.96 17.94 15.27
C LYS A 336 16.93 19.08 15.16
N LYS A 337 17.28 20.15 14.45
CA LYS A 337 16.38 21.29 14.22
C LYS A 337 15.09 20.86 13.53
N ASP A 338 15.18 20.06 12.47
CA ASP A 338 13.98 19.58 11.76
C ASP A 338 13.07 18.73 12.67
N LEU A 339 13.65 17.89 13.54
CA LEU A 339 12.88 17.08 14.50
C LEU A 339 12.27 17.94 15.62
N GLU A 340 12.94 18.99 16.08
CA GLU A 340 12.39 19.97 17.02
C GLU A 340 11.19 20.70 16.41
N GLU A 341 11.32 21.20 15.17
CA GLU A 341 10.23 21.83 14.43
C GLU A 341 9.05 20.87 14.22
N LEU A 342 9.32 19.60 13.89
CA LEU A 342 8.28 18.59 13.69
C LEU A 342 7.56 18.23 15.00
N LYS A 343 8.28 18.20 16.12
CA LYS A 343 7.71 17.98 17.45
C LYS A 343 6.78 19.13 17.85
N ASP A 344 7.17 20.37 17.56
CA ASP A 344 6.46 21.59 17.95
C ASP A 344 5.35 22.01 16.98
N GLY A 345 5.43 21.62 15.70
CA GLY A 345 4.44 21.90 14.65
C GLY A 345 3.04 21.31 14.93
N GLY A 346 2.94 20.43 15.92
CA GLY A 346 1.70 19.85 16.40
C GLY A 346 0.95 20.68 17.46
N LYS A 347 0.90 22.01 17.41
CA LYS A 347 0.19 22.83 18.44
C LYS A 347 -1.33 23.04 18.23
N GLY A 348 -2.02 22.14 17.51
CA GLY A 348 -3.50 22.13 17.43
C GLY A 348 -4.21 21.35 18.56
N MET A 349 -5.39 21.79 18.99
CA MET A 349 -6.25 21.09 19.96
C MET A 349 -6.97 19.91 19.26
N GLY A 350 -6.37 18.72 19.26
CA GLY A 350 -7.02 17.51 18.73
C GLY A 350 -8.04 16.95 19.73
N ILE A 351 -9.20 16.49 19.27
CA ILE A 351 -10.23 15.87 20.11
C ILE A 351 -10.22 14.35 19.87
N GLY A 352 -10.34 13.57 20.95
CA GLY A 352 -10.51 12.11 20.89
C GLY A 352 -9.34 11.38 20.19
N LYS A 353 -9.67 10.55 19.18
CA LYS A 353 -8.72 9.66 18.48
C LYS A 353 -7.60 10.39 17.75
N GLU A 354 -7.86 11.61 17.27
CA GLU A 354 -6.83 12.43 16.61
C GLU A 354 -5.74 12.85 17.60
N LYS A 355 -6.11 13.09 18.87
CA LYS A 355 -5.15 13.39 19.94
C LYS A 355 -4.23 12.21 20.20
N GLU A 356 -4.77 10.99 20.31
CA GLU A 356 -3.97 9.80 20.57
C GLU A 356 -2.97 9.53 19.44
N GLN A 357 -3.41 9.60 18.18
CA GLN A 357 -2.51 9.42 17.03
C GLN A 357 -1.40 10.48 17.01
N LYS A 358 -1.73 11.71 17.39
CA LYS A 358 -0.79 12.82 17.47
C LYS A 358 0.22 12.66 18.59
N GLU A 359 -0.18 12.23 19.78
CA GLU A 359 0.74 11.98 20.88
C GLU A 359 1.72 10.84 20.55
N ARG A 360 1.25 9.75 19.94
CA ARG A 360 2.12 8.67 19.43
C ARG A 360 3.14 9.16 18.40
N ARG A 361 2.76 10.12 17.55
CA ARG A 361 3.69 10.75 16.59
C ARG A 361 4.73 11.60 17.30
N LYS A 362 4.32 12.40 18.29
CA LYS A 362 5.24 13.23 19.09
C LYS A 362 6.24 12.37 19.86
N GLU A 363 5.79 11.25 20.43
CA GLU A 363 6.65 10.28 21.11
C GLU A 363 7.70 9.72 20.14
N LYS A 364 7.27 9.22 18.97
CA LYS A 364 8.17 8.78 17.88
C LYS A 364 9.23 9.83 17.52
N VAL A 365 8.83 11.10 17.38
CA VAL A 365 9.74 12.20 17.05
C VAL A 365 10.68 12.52 18.23
N ALA A 366 10.19 12.44 19.46
CA ALA A 366 10.97 12.70 20.66
C ALA A 366 12.07 11.64 20.87
N ASP A 367 11.77 10.36 20.66
CA ASP A 367 12.75 9.27 20.76
C ASP A 367 13.89 9.44 19.74
N GLU A 368 13.55 9.82 18.51
CA GLU A 368 14.55 10.09 17.47
C GLU A 368 15.35 11.35 17.77
N LEU A 369 14.71 12.41 18.27
CA LEU A 369 15.37 13.65 18.67
C LEU A 369 16.38 13.40 19.80
N GLN A 370 16.03 12.55 20.78
CA GLN A 370 16.96 12.13 21.83
C GLN A 370 18.17 11.43 21.23
N THR A 371 17.95 10.50 20.31
CA THR A 371 19.03 9.77 19.64
C THR A 371 19.94 10.73 18.87
N VAL A 372 19.39 11.59 18.02
CA VAL A 372 20.16 12.60 17.27
C VAL A 372 20.97 13.49 18.20
N THR A 373 20.39 13.90 19.33
CA THR A 373 21.08 14.75 20.31
C THR A 373 22.29 14.07 20.94
N VAL A 374 22.22 12.76 21.23
CA VAL A 374 23.36 11.99 21.76
C VAL A 374 24.50 11.95 20.75
N PHE A 375 24.22 11.61 19.49
CA PHE A 375 25.23 11.58 18.43
C PHE A 375 25.81 12.97 18.16
N TRP A 376 24.97 14.00 18.09
CA TRP A 376 25.38 15.38 17.86
C TRP A 376 26.37 15.86 18.93
N LYS A 377 26.04 15.71 20.22
CA LYS A 377 26.93 16.11 21.32
C LYS A 377 28.27 15.39 21.28
N HIS A 378 28.27 14.10 20.93
CA HIS A 378 29.49 13.33 20.82
C HIS A 378 30.39 13.87 19.70
N TYR A 379 29.86 14.00 18.49
CA TYR A 379 30.66 14.47 17.35
C TYR A 379 31.05 15.93 17.45
N GLU A 380 30.23 16.78 18.07
CA GLU A 380 30.60 18.16 18.38
C GLU A 380 31.81 18.20 19.32
N LYS A 381 31.79 17.40 20.39
CA LYS A 381 32.92 17.30 21.31
C LYS A 381 34.18 16.79 20.60
N VAL A 382 34.07 15.73 19.80
CA VAL A 382 35.19 15.17 19.02
C VAL A 382 35.73 16.20 18.04
N ASN A 383 34.87 16.92 17.32
CA ASN A 383 35.29 17.96 16.39
C ASN A 383 36.01 19.11 17.11
N ASN A 384 35.49 19.57 18.24
CA ASN A 384 36.07 20.69 18.99
C ASN A 384 37.36 20.33 19.76
N SER A 385 37.67 19.04 19.95
CA SER A 385 38.83 18.59 20.72
C SER A 385 39.90 17.89 19.90
N LEU A 386 39.54 17.33 18.74
CA LEU A 386 40.46 16.51 17.93
C LEU A 386 40.55 17.00 16.48
N ALA A 387 39.41 17.21 15.80
CA ALA A 387 39.41 17.43 14.35
C ALA A 387 39.48 18.91 13.93
N TYR A 388 38.99 19.83 14.76
CA TYR A 388 38.96 21.28 14.58
C TYR A 388 38.43 21.73 13.21
N GLN A 389 37.47 21.00 12.64
CA GLN A 389 36.93 21.33 11.32
C GLN A 389 35.85 22.39 11.41
N GLY A 390 35.84 23.31 10.45
CA GLY A 390 34.73 24.25 10.26
C GLY A 390 33.44 23.51 9.91
N ILE A 391 32.33 23.92 10.52
CA ILE A 391 31.01 23.38 10.21
C ILE A 391 30.55 23.99 8.86
N PRO A 392 30.32 23.19 7.80
CA PRO A 392 29.89 23.71 6.52
C PRO A 392 28.50 24.38 6.62
N PRO A 393 28.22 25.41 5.82
CA PRO A 393 26.90 26.01 5.75
C PRO A 393 25.87 25.01 5.18
N GLN A 394 24.59 25.25 5.50
CA GLN A 394 23.51 24.34 5.12
C GLN A 394 23.39 24.13 3.59
N THR A 395 23.71 25.14 2.78
CA THR A 395 23.74 25.06 1.30
C THR A 395 24.74 24.03 0.81
N ASP A 396 25.92 23.98 1.43
CA ASP A 396 26.99 23.06 1.04
C ASP A 396 26.67 21.64 1.47
N LEU A 397 26.05 21.49 2.65
CA LEU A 397 25.53 20.20 3.12
C LEU A 397 24.43 19.68 2.20
N GLN A 398 23.53 20.56 1.74
CA GLN A 398 22.47 20.19 0.80
C GLN A 398 23.03 19.65 -0.52
N ALA A 399 24.09 20.26 -1.05
CA ALA A 399 24.75 19.80 -2.28
C ALA A 399 25.41 18.41 -2.13
N ARG A 400 25.67 17.96 -0.89
CA ARG A 400 26.27 16.65 -0.58
C ARG A 400 25.24 15.55 -0.32
N ILE A 401 23.94 15.86 -0.34
CA ILE A 401 22.88 14.86 -0.15
C ILE A 401 22.83 13.96 -1.40
N PRO A 402 23.03 12.64 -1.25
CA PRO A 402 22.99 11.72 -2.38
C PRO A 402 21.55 11.47 -2.86
N ALA A 403 21.41 10.78 -4.00
CA ALA A 403 20.12 10.26 -4.42
C ALA A 403 19.60 9.14 -3.48
N GLY A 404 18.28 9.04 -3.38
CA GLY A 404 17.60 7.97 -2.67
C GLY A 404 17.84 6.59 -3.29
N ARG A 405 17.58 5.54 -2.51
CA ARG A 405 17.65 4.14 -2.97
C ARG A 405 16.51 3.32 -2.41
N LEU A 406 15.75 2.66 -3.28
CA LEU A 406 14.72 1.71 -2.88
C LEU A 406 15.33 0.49 -2.18
N ALA A 407 14.80 0.16 -1.00
CA ALA A 407 15.10 -1.09 -0.31
C ALA A 407 14.29 -2.28 -0.86
N LEU A 408 13.05 -2.01 -1.27
CA LEU A 408 12.09 -2.99 -1.74
C LEU A 408 11.41 -2.45 -3.01
N PRO A 409 11.34 -3.24 -4.10
CA PRO A 409 10.60 -2.83 -5.29
C PRO A 409 9.10 -2.90 -5.05
N ALA A 410 8.33 -2.09 -5.78
CA ALA A 410 6.89 -2.26 -5.87
C ALA A 410 6.58 -3.65 -6.45
N LYS A 411 5.57 -4.33 -5.89
CA LYS A 411 5.10 -5.62 -6.40
C LYS A 411 3.88 -5.37 -7.28
N PRO A 412 3.94 -5.66 -8.59
CA PRO A 412 2.77 -5.55 -9.45
C PRO A 412 1.64 -6.43 -8.91
N PHE A 413 0.43 -5.86 -8.90
CA PHE A 413 -0.75 -6.62 -8.52
C PHE A 413 -1.28 -7.37 -9.73
N ASN A 414 -1.37 -8.69 -9.60
CA ASN A 414 -2.06 -9.54 -10.55
C ASN A 414 -3.48 -9.77 -10.01
N PRO A 415 -4.54 -9.30 -10.71
CA PRO A 415 -5.90 -9.53 -10.27
C PRO A 415 -6.20 -11.05 -10.27
N PRO A 416 -7.07 -11.52 -9.35
CA PRO A 416 -7.46 -12.93 -9.36
C PRO A 416 -8.17 -13.27 -10.68
N LEU A 417 -8.00 -14.52 -11.12
CA LEU A 417 -8.74 -15.01 -12.28
C LEU A 417 -10.25 -15.05 -11.96
N PRO A 418 -11.11 -14.82 -12.96
CA PRO A 418 -12.54 -15.12 -12.84
C PRO A 418 -12.75 -16.55 -12.36
N ILE A 419 -13.62 -16.76 -11.37
CA ILE A 419 -13.92 -18.10 -10.87
C ILE A 419 -14.84 -18.89 -11.82
N PHE A 420 -15.63 -18.18 -12.63
CA PHE A 420 -16.51 -18.74 -13.67
C PHE A 420 -16.52 -17.82 -14.90
N GLY A 421 -17.10 -18.30 -15.99
CA GLY A 421 -17.23 -17.55 -17.23
C GLY A 421 -15.91 -17.38 -18.00
N PRO A 422 -15.90 -16.55 -19.04
CA PRO A 422 -14.73 -16.32 -19.89
C PRO A 422 -13.50 -15.91 -19.07
N GLY A 423 -12.37 -16.58 -19.33
CA GLY A 423 -11.12 -16.36 -18.58
C GLY A 423 -11.00 -17.12 -17.26
N SER A 424 -12.02 -17.89 -16.85
CA SER A 424 -11.88 -18.89 -15.80
C SER A 424 -11.18 -20.15 -16.31
N VAL A 425 -10.56 -20.92 -15.40
CA VAL A 425 -9.90 -22.18 -15.73
C VAL A 425 -10.89 -23.18 -16.32
N GLU A 426 -12.10 -23.23 -15.77
CA GLU A 426 -13.14 -24.16 -16.22
C GLU A 426 -13.63 -23.81 -17.63
N TYR A 427 -13.80 -22.53 -17.94
CA TYR A 427 -14.17 -22.09 -19.28
C TYR A 427 -13.09 -22.42 -20.32
N ALA A 428 -11.81 -22.20 -19.96
CA ALA A 428 -10.69 -22.56 -20.83
C ALA A 428 -10.63 -24.07 -21.09
N ARG A 429 -10.93 -24.89 -20.07
CA ARG A 429 -11.04 -26.34 -20.20
C ARG A 429 -12.18 -26.75 -21.12
N GLN A 430 -13.38 -26.22 -20.92
CA GLN A 430 -14.54 -26.51 -21.77
C GLN A 430 -14.29 -26.13 -23.24
N LYS A 431 -13.67 -24.97 -23.49
CA LYS A 431 -13.29 -24.55 -24.85
C LYS A 431 -12.24 -25.47 -25.48
N ALA A 432 -11.27 -25.96 -24.70
CA ALA A 432 -10.29 -26.92 -25.18
C ALA A 432 -10.95 -28.27 -25.52
N GLU A 433 -11.84 -28.77 -24.67
CA GLU A 433 -12.61 -29.99 -24.91
C GLU A 433 -13.52 -29.88 -26.15
N GLU A 434 -14.16 -28.72 -26.38
CA GLU A 434 -14.94 -28.44 -27.59
C GLU A 434 -14.08 -28.46 -28.87
N LEU A 435 -12.82 -28.02 -28.79
CA LEU A 435 -11.86 -28.01 -29.92
C LEU A 435 -11.24 -29.39 -30.18
N GLU A 436 -11.20 -30.27 -29.18
CA GLU A 436 -10.66 -31.63 -29.27
C GLU A 436 -11.69 -32.68 -29.70
N LEU A 437 -12.99 -32.32 -29.79
CA LEU A 437 -14.01 -33.20 -30.37
C LEU A 437 -13.74 -33.37 -31.88
N PRO A 438 -13.46 -34.58 -32.38
CA PRO A 438 -13.34 -34.83 -33.80
C PRO A 438 -14.70 -34.63 -34.45
N ASP A 439 -14.71 -33.82 -35.51
CA ASP A 439 -15.86 -33.59 -36.36
C ASP A 439 -16.33 -34.92 -36.96
N ASP A 440 -17.37 -35.53 -36.38
CA ASP A 440 -17.94 -36.81 -36.81
C ASP A 440 -18.79 -36.57 -38.07
N SER A 441 -18.11 -36.24 -39.17
CA SER A 441 -18.67 -36.22 -40.51
C SER A 441 -18.77 -37.67 -41.02
N PRO A 442 -19.93 -38.13 -41.52
CA PRO A 442 -20.04 -39.50 -42.00
C PRO A 442 -19.20 -39.65 -43.27
N ALA A 443 -18.45 -40.75 -43.28
CA ALA A 443 -17.47 -41.16 -44.26
C ALA A 443 -17.84 -40.89 -45.74
N SER A 444 -16.87 -40.36 -46.48
CA SER A 444 -16.63 -40.79 -47.85
C SER A 444 -15.15 -41.13 -48.03
N THR A 445 -14.97 -42.28 -48.63
CA THR A 445 -13.84 -43.20 -48.67
C THR A 445 -12.56 -42.71 -49.36
N LEU A 446 -11.43 -43.12 -48.77
CA LEU A 446 -10.16 -43.58 -49.37
C LEU A 446 -9.30 -42.56 -50.14
N THR A 447 -8.08 -42.30 -49.66
CA THR A 447 -6.83 -42.97 -50.11
C THR A 447 -5.66 -42.56 -49.18
N SER A 448 -4.83 -43.51 -48.74
CA SER A 448 -3.53 -43.36 -48.06
C SER A 448 -2.44 -44.09 -48.89
N PRO A 449 -1.10 -44.07 -48.62
CA PRO A 449 -0.20 -43.35 -47.67
C PRO A 449 1.07 -42.76 -48.42
N PRO A 450 2.27 -42.40 -47.85
CA PRO A 450 2.82 -42.74 -46.52
C PRO A 450 3.67 -41.73 -45.70
N GLU A 451 3.68 -42.05 -44.39
CA GLU A 451 4.73 -42.01 -43.35
C GLU A 451 5.86 -40.96 -43.36
N ALA A 452 5.97 -40.22 -42.26
CA ALA A 452 7.21 -40.14 -41.48
C ALA A 452 6.92 -39.79 -40.00
N ALA A 453 7.48 -40.60 -39.11
CA ALA A 453 7.31 -40.58 -37.66
C ALA A 453 8.08 -39.45 -36.97
N GLY A 454 7.59 -39.02 -35.80
CA GLY A 454 8.34 -38.09 -34.94
C GLY A 454 7.61 -37.65 -33.67
N LYS A 455 7.09 -38.59 -32.87
CA LYS A 455 6.67 -38.30 -31.49
C LYS A 455 7.94 -38.19 -30.62
N SER A 456 8.27 -36.98 -30.14
CA SER A 456 9.31 -36.78 -29.12
C SER A 456 8.68 -36.80 -27.74
N TYR A 457 9.19 -37.69 -26.90
CA TYR A 457 8.72 -38.06 -25.55
C TYR A 457 9.37 -37.19 -24.47
N ALA A 458 8.62 -36.92 -23.39
CA ALA A 458 9.07 -36.15 -22.23
C ALA A 458 10.11 -36.95 -21.42
N GLY A 459 11.38 -36.55 -21.50
CA GLY A 459 12.49 -37.17 -20.76
C GLY A 459 13.89 -37.01 -21.39
N ALA A 460 14.02 -36.34 -22.54
CA ALA A 460 15.32 -36.12 -23.16
C ALA A 460 16.08 -34.96 -22.47
N GLY A 461 16.86 -35.28 -21.44
CA GLY A 461 17.71 -34.27 -20.80
C GLY A 461 18.41 -34.68 -19.50
N SER A 462 18.68 -35.97 -19.29
CA SER A 462 19.51 -36.43 -18.17
C SER A 462 20.71 -37.19 -18.72
N TYR A 463 21.88 -36.92 -18.12
CA TYR A 463 23.25 -37.36 -18.45
C TYR A 463 23.98 -36.50 -19.49
N PHE A 464 24.64 -35.42 -19.04
CA PHE A 464 26.10 -35.36 -18.82
C PHE A 464 26.46 -34.13 -18.00
#